data_AF-A0A6A9SFQ3-F1
#
_entry.id   AF-A0A6A9SFQ3-F1
#
_cell.length_a   1.000
_cell.length_b   1.000
_cell.length_c   1.000
_cell.angle_alpha   90.00
_cell.angle_beta   90.00
_cell.angle_gamma   90.00
#
_symmetry.space_group_name_H-M   'P 1'
#
loop_
_entity.id
_entity.type
_entity.pdbx_description
1 polymer ?
#
loop_
_entity_poly.entity_id
_entity_poly.type
_entity_poly.pdbx_seq_one_letter_code
_entity_poly.pdbx_strand_id
1 'polypeptide(L)'
;MGVARTFRALELYDILGNLIPGSTFLLMLAVIFEVEAYLTLPKATVTIGVFLIVAFVLGHVVQAVASKLEGKPTLFGKVIRASKGEMVEDVPIPITDVEEAIWPMLKHKFGLSDDFDNYGEMFRLLLSYIETTPATRALRFQALHSFHRSMWAVWYLVICSVVIAAVLKGGEVVAVQSWSVLGLTSIVALIGIQVFKWRKNKFNRLFIQYAVVDFYSDQIEEYKHLNRPAK
;
A
#
# COMPACT_ATOMS: atom_id res chain seq x y z
N MET A 1 26.88 -15.76 -7.87
CA MET A 1 26.28 -15.78 -6.51
C MET A 1 25.97 -14.40 -5.91
N GLY A 2 26.54 -13.28 -6.41
CA GLY A 2 26.18 -11.92 -5.93
C GLY A 2 24.80 -11.45 -6.38
N VAL A 3 24.42 -11.74 -7.63
CA VAL A 3 23.14 -11.29 -8.23
C VAL A 3 21.92 -11.80 -7.45
N ALA A 4 21.89 -13.07 -7.03
CA ALA A 4 20.80 -13.62 -6.21
C ALA A 4 20.70 -12.99 -4.81
N ARG A 5 21.80 -12.43 -4.27
CA ARG A 5 21.82 -11.74 -2.99
C ARG A 5 21.34 -10.28 -3.14
N THR A 6 21.64 -9.63 -4.27
CA THR A 6 21.12 -8.31 -4.64
C THR A 6 19.62 -8.37 -4.97
N PHE A 7 19.14 -9.42 -5.64
CA PHE A 7 17.69 -9.63 -5.86
C PHE A 7 16.92 -10.03 -4.60
N ARG A 8 17.60 -10.54 -3.56
CA ARG A 8 16.99 -10.71 -2.22
C ARG A 8 16.69 -9.38 -1.53
N ALA A 9 17.36 -8.30 -1.94
CA ALA A 9 17.11 -6.95 -1.44
C ALA A 9 15.98 -6.23 -2.20
N LEU A 10 15.52 -6.76 -3.34
CA LEU A 10 14.25 -6.36 -3.95
C LEU A 10 13.16 -7.10 -3.18
N GLU A 11 12.70 -6.47 -2.10
CA GLU A 11 11.61 -7.03 -1.33
C GLU A 11 10.35 -7.07 -2.21
N LEU A 12 9.46 -8.03 -1.94
CA LEU A 12 8.16 -8.11 -2.61
C LEU A 12 7.43 -6.76 -2.56
N TYR A 13 7.67 -6.00 -1.50
CA TYR A 13 7.21 -4.63 -1.33
C TYR A 13 7.70 -3.67 -2.41
N ASP A 14 8.96 -3.71 -2.82
CA ASP A 14 9.50 -2.77 -3.83
C ASP A 14 8.94 -3.04 -5.21
N ILE A 15 8.77 -4.33 -5.55
CA ILE A 15 8.20 -4.71 -6.83
C ILE A 15 6.72 -4.33 -6.88
N LEU A 16 5.94 -4.79 -5.90
CA LEU A 16 4.49 -4.57 -5.88
C LEU A 16 4.12 -3.12 -5.54
N GLY A 17 4.86 -2.48 -4.65
CA GLY A 17 4.57 -1.13 -4.16
C GLY A 17 5.09 -0.03 -5.08
N ASN A 18 6.22 -0.23 -5.77
CA ASN A 18 6.86 0.82 -6.58
C ASN A 18 6.88 0.46 -8.06
N LEU A 19 7.53 -0.65 -8.43
CA LEU A 19 7.80 -0.96 -9.83
C LEU A 19 6.53 -1.15 -10.65
N ILE A 20 5.57 -1.96 -10.18
CA ILE A 20 4.33 -2.23 -10.92
C ILE A 20 3.45 -0.97 -11.06
N PRO A 21 3.15 -0.21 -9.98
CA PRO A 21 2.36 1.01 -10.11
C PRO A 21 3.01 2.06 -11.00
N GLY A 22 4.33 2.26 -10.87
CA GLY A 22 5.06 3.20 -11.70
C GLY A 22 5.16 2.79 -13.16
N SER A 23 5.36 1.49 -13.44
CA SER A 23 5.29 0.95 -14.81
C SER A 23 3.91 1.15 -15.41
N THR A 24 2.85 0.86 -14.63
CA THR A 24 1.47 1.06 -15.07
C THR A 24 1.24 2.52 -15.44
N PHE A 25 1.61 3.45 -14.55
CA PHE A 25 1.42 4.87 -14.80
C PHE A 25 2.19 5.34 -16.05
N LEU A 26 3.45 4.92 -16.19
CA LEU A 26 4.28 5.26 -17.34
C LEU A 26 3.70 4.74 -18.67
N LEU A 27 3.19 3.51 -18.69
CA LEU A 27 2.51 2.95 -19.86
C LEU A 27 1.23 3.72 -20.18
N MET A 28 0.45 4.13 -19.16
CA MET A 28 -0.74 4.95 -19.40
C MET A 28 -0.39 6.33 -19.96
N LEU A 29 0.73 6.94 -19.54
CA LEU A 29 1.22 8.17 -20.18
C LEU A 29 1.55 7.94 -21.65
N ALA A 30 2.15 6.80 -22.01
CA ALA A 30 2.42 6.45 -23.41
C ALA A 30 1.15 6.18 -24.24
N VAL A 31 0.05 5.80 -23.59
CA VAL A 31 -1.28 5.68 -24.24
C VAL A 31 -1.97 7.04 -24.41
N ILE A 32 -1.60 8.05 -23.60
CA ILE A 32 -2.19 9.39 -23.65
C ILE A 32 -1.44 10.29 -24.64
N PHE A 33 -0.10 10.24 -24.61
CA PHE A 33 0.78 11.08 -25.41
C PHE A 33 1.36 10.30 -26.58
N GLU A 34 1.59 10.98 -27.71
CA GLU A 34 2.27 10.37 -28.86
C GLU A 34 3.78 10.34 -28.64
N VAL A 35 4.23 9.45 -27.75
CA VAL A 35 5.64 9.40 -27.29
C VAL A 35 6.62 9.17 -28.44
N GLU A 36 6.20 8.47 -29.49
CA GLU A 36 6.99 8.23 -30.71
C GLU A 36 7.33 9.52 -31.46
N ALA A 37 6.54 10.59 -31.31
CA ALA A 37 6.84 11.89 -31.88
C ALA A 37 8.02 12.59 -31.17
N TYR A 38 8.37 12.16 -29.96
CA TYR A 38 9.35 12.82 -29.08
C TYR A 38 10.60 11.99 -28.80
N LEU A 39 10.48 10.67 -28.82
CA LEU A 39 11.55 9.76 -28.43
C LEU A 39 11.92 8.81 -29.57
N THR A 40 13.16 8.91 -30.02
CA THR A 40 13.79 7.86 -30.81
C THR A 40 14.44 6.86 -29.86
N LEU A 41 13.92 5.63 -29.85
CA LEU A 41 14.37 4.62 -28.91
C LEU A 41 15.74 4.06 -29.34
N PRO A 42 16.75 4.04 -28.45
CA PRO A 42 18.01 3.37 -28.71
C PRO A 42 17.82 1.84 -28.74
N LYS A 43 18.92 1.07 -28.75
CA LYS A 43 18.89 -0.40 -28.65
C LYS A 43 17.91 -0.85 -27.55
N ALA A 44 17.07 -1.84 -27.86
CA ALA A 44 16.00 -2.31 -27.00
C ALA A 44 16.43 -2.54 -25.53
N THR A 45 17.65 -3.08 -25.32
CA THR A 45 18.20 -3.30 -23.97
C THR A 45 18.34 -2.02 -23.15
N VAL A 46 18.81 -0.94 -23.76
CA VAL A 46 18.97 0.37 -23.07
C VAL A 46 17.60 0.94 -22.74
N THR A 47 16.66 0.86 -23.70
CA THR A 47 15.28 1.34 -23.51
C THR A 47 14.59 0.62 -22.36
N ILE A 48 14.70 -0.71 -22.26
CA ILE A 48 14.13 -1.48 -21.15
C ILE A 48 14.77 -1.06 -19.82
N GLY A 49 16.09 -0.89 -19.79
CA GLY A 49 16.80 -0.43 -18.59
C GLY A 49 16.32 0.93 -18.11
N VAL A 50 16.22 1.90 -19.01
CA VAL A 50 15.70 3.25 -18.71
C VAL A 50 14.24 3.19 -18.27
N PHE A 51 13.40 2.41 -18.95
CA PHE A 51 12.00 2.22 -18.58
C PHE A 51 11.86 1.73 -17.14
N LEU A 52 12.62 0.68 -16.75
CA LEU A 52 12.54 0.13 -15.40
C LEU A 52 12.98 1.13 -14.33
N ILE A 53 14.02 1.93 -14.59
CA ILE A 53 14.49 2.97 -13.68
C ILE A 53 13.42 4.06 -13.52
N VAL A 54 12.90 4.58 -14.63
CA VAL A 54 11.87 5.63 -14.60
C VAL A 54 10.59 5.12 -13.95
N ALA A 55 10.16 3.90 -14.28
CA ALA A 55 9.01 3.26 -13.66
C ALA A 55 9.20 3.12 -12.14
N PHE A 56 10.37 2.68 -11.68
CA PHE A 56 10.64 2.56 -10.24
C PHE A 56 10.57 3.91 -9.52
N VAL A 57 11.18 4.96 -10.08
CA VAL A 57 11.13 6.33 -9.53
C VAL A 57 9.70 6.87 -9.51
N LEU A 58 8.95 6.70 -10.60
CA LEU A 58 7.54 7.08 -10.66
C LEU A 58 6.69 6.31 -9.65
N GLY A 59 7.04 5.06 -9.37
CA GLY A 59 6.44 4.25 -8.31
C GLY A 59 6.49 4.93 -6.95
N HIS A 60 7.66 5.46 -6.55
CA HIS A 60 7.79 6.21 -5.30
C HIS A 60 6.95 7.49 -5.28
N VAL A 61 6.87 8.21 -6.41
CA VAL A 61 6.00 9.39 -6.54
C VAL A 61 4.54 8.99 -6.36
N VAL A 62 4.11 7.91 -7.02
CA VAL A 62 2.76 7.35 -6.88
C VAL A 62 2.47 7.01 -5.42
N GLN A 63 3.39 6.37 -4.70
CA GLN A 63 3.22 6.05 -3.29
C GLN A 63 3.05 7.30 -2.42
N ALA A 64 3.86 8.34 -2.67
CA ALA A 64 3.75 9.61 -1.95
C ALA A 64 2.37 10.26 -2.17
N VAL A 65 1.89 10.27 -3.42
CA VAL A 65 0.52 10.73 -3.74
C VAL A 65 -0.52 9.87 -3.05
N ALA A 66 -0.38 8.55 -3.09
CA ALA A 66 -1.31 7.62 -2.48
C ALA A 66 -1.43 7.84 -0.96
N SER A 67 -0.30 8.07 -0.28
CA SER A 67 -0.28 8.43 1.14
C SER A 67 -1.01 9.74 1.42
N LYS A 68 -0.89 10.73 0.54
CA LYS A 68 -1.59 12.02 0.68
C LYS A 68 -3.09 11.89 0.43
N LEU A 69 -3.50 11.09 -0.56
CA LEU A 69 -4.91 10.84 -0.89
C LEU A 69 -5.65 10.02 0.17
N GLU A 70 -4.95 9.10 0.85
CA GLU A 70 -5.55 8.25 1.87
C GLU A 70 -5.72 8.95 3.23
N GLY A 71 -4.86 9.93 3.54
CA GLY A 71 -4.90 10.64 4.81
C GLY A 71 -4.40 9.79 5.98
N LYS A 72 -4.81 10.14 7.20
CA LYS A 72 -4.34 9.48 8.43
C LYS A 72 -5.05 8.12 8.61
N PRO A 73 -4.30 7.01 8.83
CA PRO A 73 -4.91 5.71 9.09
C PRO A 73 -5.65 5.73 10.43
N THR A 74 -6.96 5.52 10.41
CA THR A 74 -7.81 5.49 11.63
C THR A 74 -8.29 4.10 12.00
N LEU A 75 -8.13 3.13 11.09
CA LEU A 75 -8.74 1.80 11.20
C LEU A 75 -8.26 1.04 12.44
N PHE A 76 -6.96 1.05 12.72
CA PHE A 76 -6.40 0.41 13.91
C PHE A 76 -6.91 1.05 15.20
N GLY A 77 -6.95 2.39 15.26
CA GLY A 77 -7.50 3.10 16.41
C GLY A 77 -8.97 2.77 16.66
N LYS A 78 -9.78 2.57 15.61
CA LYS A 78 -11.16 2.11 15.76
C LYS A 78 -11.25 0.72 16.38
N VAL A 79 -10.39 -0.22 15.97
CA VAL A 79 -10.35 -1.58 16.54
C VAL A 79 -9.99 -1.54 18.03
N ILE A 80 -8.98 -0.75 18.40
CA ILE A 80 -8.56 -0.64 19.80
C ILE A 80 -9.64 0.03 20.66
N ARG A 81 -10.24 1.12 20.20
CA ARG A 81 -11.35 1.77 20.93
C ARG A 81 -12.52 0.82 21.13
N ALA A 82 -12.89 0.08 20.09
CA ALA A 82 -13.94 -0.95 20.18
C ALA A 82 -13.56 -2.08 21.16
N SER A 83 -12.29 -2.52 21.18
CA SER A 83 -11.80 -3.52 22.14
C SER A 83 -11.84 -3.04 23.60
N LYS A 84 -11.80 -1.72 23.82
CA LYS A 84 -11.95 -1.10 25.14
C LYS A 84 -13.43 -0.90 25.55
N GLY A 85 -14.38 -1.32 24.71
CA GLY A 85 -15.81 -1.11 24.92
C GLY A 85 -16.29 0.32 24.62
N GLU A 86 -15.48 1.15 23.96
CA GLU A 86 -15.93 2.47 23.51
C GLU A 86 -16.94 2.31 22.36
N MET A 87 -18.00 3.15 22.35
CA MET A 87 -18.96 3.17 21.26
C MET A 87 -18.30 3.75 20.00
N VAL A 88 -18.04 2.89 19.00
CA VAL A 88 -17.46 3.26 17.72
C VAL A 88 -18.47 3.00 16.61
N GLU A 89 -18.81 4.03 15.84
CA GLU A 89 -19.63 3.87 14.64
C GLU A 89 -18.91 3.03 13.58
N ASP A 90 -19.61 1.99 13.10
CA ASP A 90 -19.17 1.04 12.08
C ASP A 90 -17.82 0.40 12.42
N VAL A 91 -17.83 -0.55 13.38
CA VAL A 91 -16.65 -1.36 13.70
C VAL A 91 -16.35 -2.25 12.49
N PRO A 92 -15.26 -1.99 11.75
CA PRO A 92 -15.04 -2.58 10.44
C PRO A 92 -14.47 -4.01 10.50
N ILE A 93 -14.12 -4.47 11.69
CA ILE A 93 -13.54 -5.77 12.02
C ILE A 93 -14.31 -6.31 13.24
N PRO A 94 -14.83 -7.56 13.22
CA PRO A 94 -15.48 -8.16 14.39
C PRO A 94 -14.51 -8.21 15.57
N ILE A 95 -14.98 -7.81 16.76
CA ILE A 95 -14.21 -7.93 18.01
C ILE A 95 -14.47 -9.33 18.57
N THR A 96 -13.41 -10.13 18.69
CA THR A 96 -13.42 -11.43 19.35
C THR A 96 -12.52 -11.40 20.58
N ASP A 97 -12.44 -12.50 21.33
CA ASP A 97 -11.56 -12.66 22.49
C ASP A 97 -10.09 -12.25 22.19
N VAL A 98 -9.64 -12.45 20.94
CA VAL A 98 -8.29 -12.07 20.49
C VAL A 98 -8.12 -10.55 20.42
N GLU A 99 -9.07 -9.85 19.80
CA GLU A 99 -9.06 -8.39 19.70
C GLU A 99 -9.27 -7.73 21.07
N GLU A 100 -10.07 -8.31 21.96
CA GLU A 100 -10.22 -7.80 23.34
C GLU A 100 -8.94 -7.93 24.15
N ALA A 101 -8.22 -9.05 23.98
CA ALA A 101 -6.97 -9.30 24.68
C ALA A 101 -5.79 -8.46 24.15
N ILE A 102 -5.90 -7.84 22.97
CA ILE A 102 -4.73 -7.19 22.36
C ILE A 102 -4.31 -5.91 23.08
N TRP A 103 -5.28 -5.11 23.58
CA TRP A 103 -4.97 -3.86 24.28
C TRP A 103 -4.06 -4.06 25.50
N PRO A 104 -4.40 -4.94 26.48
CA PRO A 104 -3.53 -5.15 27.63
C PRO A 104 -2.18 -5.77 27.24
N MET A 105 -2.13 -6.61 26.21
CA MET A 105 -0.88 -7.21 25.72
C MET A 105 0.05 -6.17 25.09
N LEU A 106 -0.46 -5.29 24.21
CA LEU A 106 0.32 -4.21 23.61
C LEU A 106 0.85 -3.26 24.68
N LYS A 107 0.00 -2.90 25.63
CA LYS A 107 0.37 -2.03 26.76
C LYS A 107 1.50 -2.64 27.58
N HIS A 108 1.40 -3.92 27.93
CA HIS A 108 2.45 -4.62 28.67
C HIS A 108 3.75 -4.73 27.85
N LYS A 109 3.66 -5.19 26.60
CA LYS A 109 4.82 -5.44 25.73
C LYS A 109 5.61 -4.17 25.44
N PHE A 110 4.93 -3.05 25.22
CA PHE A 110 5.56 -1.77 24.88
C PHE A 110 5.70 -0.81 26.07
N GLY A 111 5.30 -1.21 27.28
CA GLY A 111 5.39 -0.37 28.47
C GLY A 111 4.58 0.92 28.38
N LEU A 112 3.40 0.88 27.75
CA LEU A 112 2.55 2.06 27.55
C LEU A 112 1.84 2.45 28.86
N SER A 113 1.63 3.76 29.05
CA SER A 113 0.90 4.29 30.20
C SER A 113 -0.60 3.95 30.13
N ASP A 114 -1.28 4.03 31.28
CA ASP A 114 -2.70 3.73 31.42
C ASP A 114 -3.61 4.70 30.64
N ASP A 115 -3.13 5.92 30.44
CA ASP A 115 -3.78 7.03 29.76
C ASP A 115 -3.38 7.17 28.28
N PHE A 116 -2.61 6.23 27.74
CA PHE A 116 -2.12 6.30 26.36
C PHE A 116 -3.28 6.28 25.34
N ASP A 117 -3.38 7.33 24.50
CA ASP A 117 -4.47 7.52 23.53
C ASP A 117 -3.99 7.64 22.06
N ASN A 118 -2.68 7.67 21.83
CA ASN A 118 -2.09 7.81 20.50
C ASN A 118 -2.05 6.47 19.75
N TYR A 119 -3.21 6.01 19.31
CA TYR A 119 -3.34 4.74 18.60
C TYR A 119 -2.53 4.67 17.29
N GLY A 120 -2.18 5.82 16.70
CA GLY A 120 -1.31 5.86 15.52
C GLY A 120 0.14 5.48 15.84
N GLU A 121 0.65 5.90 17.00
CA GLU A 121 1.97 5.51 17.50
C GLU A 121 2.00 4.05 17.93
N MET A 122 0.97 3.58 18.64
CA MET A 122 0.86 2.16 18.99
C MET A 122 0.83 1.26 17.75
N PHE A 123 0.16 1.70 16.68
CA PHE A 123 0.18 0.97 15.41
C PHE A 123 1.59 0.87 14.81
N ARG A 124 2.41 1.93 14.93
CA ARG A 124 3.80 1.91 14.46
C ARG A 124 4.66 0.97 15.29
N LEU A 125 4.45 0.90 16.60
CA LEU A 125 5.13 -0.05 17.48
C LEU A 125 4.78 -1.49 17.10
N LEU A 126 3.49 -1.78 16.91
CA LEU A 126 3.02 -3.09 16.43
C LEU A 126 3.63 -3.44 15.07
N LEU A 127 3.70 -2.48 14.15
CA LEU A 127 4.28 -2.71 12.83
C LEU A 127 5.78 -3.03 12.92
N SER A 128 6.52 -2.24 13.69
CA SER A 128 7.95 -2.48 13.93
C SER A 128 8.18 -3.85 14.56
N TYR A 129 7.29 -4.29 15.45
CA TYR A 129 7.36 -5.63 16.04
C TYR A 129 7.19 -6.73 15.00
N ILE A 130 6.11 -6.64 14.19
CA ILE A 130 5.78 -7.60 13.13
C ILE A 130 6.88 -7.71 12.07
N GLU A 131 7.58 -6.61 11.78
CA GLU A 131 8.72 -6.61 10.84
C GLU A 131 9.95 -7.33 11.41
N THR A 132 10.10 -7.38 12.73
CA THR A 132 11.22 -8.06 13.42
C THR A 132 10.93 -9.50 13.81
N THR A 133 9.67 -9.94 13.77
CA THR A 133 9.24 -11.30 14.09
C THR A 133 8.88 -12.08 12.82
N PRO A 134 8.84 -13.43 12.84
CA PRO A 134 8.45 -14.25 11.68
C PRO A 134 6.95 -14.15 11.33
N ALA A 135 6.33 -12.98 11.49
CA ALA A 135 4.93 -12.67 11.18
C ALA A 135 4.70 -12.54 9.65
N THR A 136 4.89 -13.66 8.95
CA THR A 136 4.90 -13.71 7.48
C THR A 136 3.55 -13.43 6.83
N ARG A 137 2.43 -13.54 7.55
CA ARG A 137 1.08 -13.34 6.99
C ARG A 137 0.72 -11.86 6.96
N ALA A 138 0.86 -11.15 8.07
CA ALA A 138 0.61 -9.70 8.14
C ALA A 138 1.44 -8.94 7.10
N LEU A 139 2.74 -9.25 6.96
CA LEU A 139 3.63 -8.61 5.98
C LEU A 139 3.20 -8.83 4.51
N ARG A 140 2.69 -10.02 4.17
CA ARG A 140 2.13 -10.27 2.83
C ARG A 140 0.90 -9.41 2.55
N PHE A 141 0.02 -9.27 3.55
CA PHE A 141 -1.16 -8.43 3.41
C PHE A 141 -0.82 -6.93 3.40
N GLN A 142 0.22 -6.50 4.11
CA GLN A 142 0.77 -5.14 4.03
C GLN A 142 1.28 -4.83 2.62
N ALA A 143 2.06 -5.72 2.02
CA ALA A 143 2.55 -5.55 0.65
C ALA A 143 1.39 -5.49 -0.36
N LEU A 144 0.40 -6.39 -0.24
CA LEU A 144 -0.80 -6.37 -1.07
C LEU A 144 -1.62 -5.10 -0.87
N HIS A 145 -1.80 -4.64 0.37
CA HIS A 145 -2.49 -3.38 0.66
C HIS A 145 -1.78 -2.20 0.01
N SER A 146 -0.45 -2.11 0.17
CA SER A 146 0.37 -1.06 -0.43
C SER A 146 0.26 -1.03 -1.95
N PHE A 147 0.28 -2.20 -2.61
CA PHE A 147 0.04 -2.32 -4.05
C PHE A 147 -1.32 -1.77 -4.47
N HIS A 148 -2.41 -2.24 -3.86
CA HIS A 148 -3.75 -1.80 -4.26
C HIS A 148 -3.98 -0.32 -3.97
N ARG A 149 -3.39 0.21 -2.89
CA ARG A 149 -3.39 1.63 -2.58
C ARG A 149 -2.65 2.44 -3.64
N SER A 150 -1.48 1.97 -4.07
CA SER A 150 -0.68 2.64 -5.10
C SER A 150 -1.39 2.62 -6.45
N MET A 151 -1.95 1.48 -6.85
CA MET A 151 -2.75 1.36 -8.07
C MET A 151 -4.00 2.25 -8.04
N TRP A 152 -4.67 2.38 -6.89
CA TRP A 152 -5.76 3.32 -6.72
C TRP A 152 -5.32 4.76 -7.03
N ALA A 153 -4.15 5.19 -6.52
CA ALA A 153 -3.58 6.50 -6.81
C ALA A 153 -3.14 6.66 -8.28
N VAL A 154 -2.58 5.61 -8.91
CA VAL A 154 -2.24 5.63 -10.35
C VAL A 154 -3.45 6.06 -11.16
N TRP A 155 -4.63 5.49 -10.91
CA TRP A 155 -5.80 5.83 -11.71
C TRP A 155 -6.29 7.27 -11.52
N TYR A 156 -6.13 7.87 -10.34
CA TYR A 156 -6.33 9.32 -10.18
C TYR A 156 -5.34 10.13 -10.99
N LEU A 157 -4.05 9.75 -10.95
CA LEU A 157 -3.01 10.42 -11.72
C LEU A 157 -3.24 10.29 -13.23
N VAL A 158 -3.77 9.15 -13.69
CA VAL A 158 -4.17 8.95 -15.09
C VAL A 158 -5.31 9.91 -15.47
N ILE A 159 -6.36 10.04 -14.64
CA ILE A 159 -7.43 11.02 -14.89
C ILE A 159 -6.87 12.45 -14.97
N CYS A 160 -6.01 12.84 -14.03
CA CYS A 160 -5.34 14.14 -14.08
C CYS A 160 -4.53 14.32 -15.36
N SER A 161 -3.81 13.28 -15.79
CA SER A 161 -2.99 13.30 -17.01
C SER A 161 -3.87 13.42 -18.28
N VAL A 162 -5.03 12.76 -18.32
CA VAL A 162 -5.98 12.91 -19.43
C VAL A 162 -6.54 14.33 -19.49
N VAL A 163 -6.91 14.93 -18.35
CA VAL A 163 -7.40 16.31 -18.32
C VAL A 163 -6.34 17.28 -18.81
N ILE A 164 -5.09 17.12 -18.36
CA ILE A 164 -3.95 17.93 -18.84
C ILE A 164 -3.77 17.74 -20.35
N ALA A 165 -3.76 16.49 -20.83
CA ALA A 165 -3.58 16.19 -22.25
C ALA A 165 -4.71 16.75 -23.12
N ALA A 166 -5.96 16.72 -22.66
CA ALA A 166 -7.09 17.31 -23.36
C ALA A 166 -6.93 18.84 -23.53
N VAL A 167 -6.48 19.54 -22.48
CA VAL A 167 -6.20 20.98 -22.53
C VAL A 167 -5.04 21.28 -23.50
N LEU A 168 -3.95 20.53 -23.41
CA LEU A 168 -2.78 20.71 -24.27
C LEU A 168 -3.08 20.42 -25.73
N LYS A 169 -3.92 19.41 -26.01
CA LYS A 169 -4.39 19.07 -27.36
C LYS A 169 -5.23 20.20 -27.95
N GLY A 170 -6.12 20.80 -27.16
CA GLY A 170 -6.94 21.93 -27.58
C GLY A 170 -6.14 23.19 -27.90
N GLY A 171 -4.95 23.34 -27.32
CA GLY A 171 -3.99 24.40 -27.63
C GLY A 171 -2.92 24.04 -28.67
N GLU A 172 -2.98 22.84 -29.26
CA GLU A 172 -2.01 22.31 -30.23
C GLU A 172 -0.53 22.36 -29.75
N VAL A 173 -0.31 22.35 -28.43
CA VAL A 173 1.02 22.50 -27.83
C VAL A 173 1.82 21.20 -27.88
N VAL A 174 1.13 20.06 -27.77
CA VAL A 174 1.73 18.72 -27.63
C VAL A 174 0.97 17.71 -28.49
N ALA A 175 1.69 16.78 -29.11
CA ALA A 175 1.16 15.62 -29.81
C ALA A 175 0.52 14.66 -28.79
N VAL A 176 -0.80 14.67 -28.80
CA VAL A 176 -1.66 13.90 -27.90
C VAL A 176 -2.55 13.01 -28.75
N GLN A 177 -2.78 11.80 -28.27
CA GLN A 177 -3.61 10.79 -28.93
C GLN A 177 -5.04 11.29 -29.19
N SER A 178 -5.77 10.58 -30.06
CA SER A 178 -7.13 10.98 -30.47
C SER A 178 -8.10 11.14 -29.29
N TRP A 179 -9.13 11.97 -29.45
CA TRP A 179 -10.18 12.19 -28.43
C TRP A 179 -10.85 10.88 -27.99
N SER A 180 -11.01 9.92 -28.91
CA SER A 180 -11.55 8.59 -28.62
C SER A 180 -10.64 7.79 -27.67
N VAL A 181 -9.32 7.86 -27.86
CA VAL A 181 -8.34 7.20 -26.98
C VAL A 181 -8.35 7.83 -25.59
N LEU A 182 -8.41 9.16 -25.51
CA LEU A 182 -8.52 9.88 -24.22
C LEU A 182 -9.83 9.54 -23.48
N GLY A 183 -10.94 9.47 -24.21
CA GLY A 183 -12.25 9.08 -23.67
C GLY A 183 -12.22 7.65 -23.11
N LEU A 184 -11.71 6.69 -23.88
CA LEU A 184 -11.57 5.30 -23.44
C LEU A 184 -10.65 5.17 -22.22
N THR A 185 -9.51 5.89 -22.24
CA THR A 185 -8.56 5.92 -21.12
C THR A 185 -9.21 6.44 -19.84
N SER A 186 -10.06 7.46 -19.95
CA SER A 186 -10.82 7.99 -18.83
C SER A 186 -11.78 6.96 -18.24
N ILE A 187 -12.52 6.24 -19.10
CA ILE A 187 -13.44 5.18 -18.66
C ILE A 187 -12.70 4.08 -17.91
N VAL A 188 -11.59 3.58 -18.47
CA VAL A 188 -10.74 2.56 -17.83
C VAL A 188 -10.22 3.06 -16.49
N ALA A 189 -9.76 4.30 -16.41
CA ALA A 189 -9.26 4.88 -15.17
C ALA A 189 -10.35 5.01 -14.10
N LEU A 190 -11.58 5.42 -14.46
CA LEU A 190 -12.71 5.47 -13.51
C LEU A 190 -13.07 4.08 -12.96
N ILE A 191 -13.09 3.06 -13.82
CA ILE A 191 -13.27 1.66 -13.41
C ILE A 191 -12.14 1.25 -12.47
N GLY A 192 -10.90 1.58 -12.81
CA GLY A 192 -9.71 1.34 -11.99
C GLY A 192 -9.82 1.96 -10.60
N ILE A 193 -10.21 3.24 -10.50
CA ILE A 193 -10.44 3.93 -9.22
C ILE A 193 -11.43 3.13 -8.36
N GLN A 194 -12.57 2.73 -8.91
CA GLN A 194 -13.60 2.04 -8.16
C GLN A 194 -13.14 0.64 -7.68
N VAL A 195 -12.56 -0.14 -8.59
CA VAL A 195 -12.06 -1.49 -8.28
C VAL A 195 -10.97 -1.44 -7.21
N PHE A 196 -9.96 -0.59 -7.40
CA PHE A 196 -8.84 -0.51 -6.45
C PHE A 196 -9.21 0.18 -5.14
N LYS A 197 -10.21 1.07 -5.10
CA LYS A 197 -10.79 1.59 -3.86
C LYS A 197 -11.39 0.48 -3.01
N TRP A 198 -12.20 -0.39 -3.62
CA TRP A 198 -12.79 -1.53 -2.91
C TRP A 198 -11.72 -2.50 -2.40
N ARG A 199 -10.75 -2.83 -3.27
CA ARG A 199 -9.66 -3.76 -2.92
C ARG A 199 -8.76 -3.21 -1.82
N LYS A 200 -8.33 -1.94 -1.87
CA LYS A 200 -7.46 -1.37 -0.83
C LYS A 200 -8.15 -1.43 0.53
N ASN A 201 -9.43 -1.10 0.60
CA ASN A 201 -10.18 -1.14 1.86
C ASN A 201 -10.32 -2.57 2.41
N LYS A 202 -10.57 -3.56 1.53
CA LYS A 202 -10.59 -4.98 1.92
C LYS A 202 -9.25 -5.42 2.50
N PHE A 203 -8.14 -5.10 1.83
CA PHE A 203 -6.81 -5.52 2.28
C PHE A 203 -6.31 -4.78 3.51
N ASN A 204 -6.72 -3.52 3.71
CA ASN A 204 -6.43 -2.78 4.93
C ASN A 204 -7.04 -3.48 6.16
N ARG A 205 -8.30 -3.95 6.04
CA ARG A 205 -8.97 -4.72 7.11
C ARG A 205 -8.25 -6.03 7.40
N LEU A 206 -7.93 -6.80 6.36
CA LEU A 206 -7.22 -8.07 6.50
C LEU A 206 -5.83 -7.86 7.14
N PHE A 207 -5.10 -6.84 6.70
CA PHE A 207 -3.80 -6.53 7.28
C PHE A 207 -3.86 -6.31 8.78
N ILE A 208 -4.81 -5.49 9.26
CA ILE A 208 -4.97 -5.25 10.70
C ILE A 208 -5.37 -6.51 11.44
N GLN A 209 -6.32 -7.30 10.92
CA GLN A 209 -6.72 -8.57 11.53
C GLN A 209 -5.53 -9.52 11.69
N TYR A 210 -4.75 -9.72 10.62
CA TYR A 210 -3.59 -10.61 10.68
C TYR A 210 -2.47 -10.03 11.54
N ALA A 211 -2.29 -8.71 11.59
CA ALA A 211 -1.33 -8.07 12.50
C ALA A 211 -1.68 -8.33 13.97
N VAL A 212 -2.97 -8.23 14.31
CA VAL A 212 -3.49 -8.54 15.65
C VAL A 212 -3.28 -10.01 15.99
N VAL A 213 -3.68 -10.92 15.09
CA VAL A 213 -3.58 -12.37 15.30
C VAL A 213 -2.13 -12.85 15.38
N ASP A 214 -1.25 -12.35 14.51
CA ASP A 214 0.17 -12.71 14.52
C ASP A 214 0.83 -12.23 15.83
N PHE A 215 0.51 -11.02 16.29
CA PHE A 215 0.99 -10.51 17.58
C PHE A 215 0.48 -11.33 18.77
N TYR A 216 -0.83 -11.61 18.83
CA TYR A 216 -1.43 -12.40 19.90
C TYR A 216 -0.85 -13.81 20.00
N SER A 217 -0.67 -14.47 18.85
CA SER A 217 -0.14 -15.84 18.79
C SER A 217 1.27 -15.89 19.38
N ASP A 218 2.11 -14.93 19.03
CA ASP A 218 3.49 -14.82 19.48
C ASP A 218 3.59 -14.51 20.99
N GLN A 219 2.74 -13.62 21.50
CA GLN A 219 2.69 -13.32 22.94
C GLN A 219 2.23 -14.51 23.79
N ILE A 220 1.30 -15.33 23.28
CA ILE A 220 0.90 -16.57 23.96
C ILE A 220 2.01 -17.61 23.95
N GLU A 221 2.74 -17.75 22.85
CA GLU A 221 3.90 -18.65 22.81
C GLU A 221 4.97 -18.22 23.82
N GLU A 222 5.30 -16.93 23.88
CA GLU A 222 6.23 -16.35 24.87
C GLU A 222 5.79 -16.68 26.31
N TYR A 223 4.51 -16.47 26.64
CA TYR A 223 3.96 -16.80 27.96
C TYR A 223 4.03 -18.30 28.29
N LYS A 224 3.73 -19.17 27.32
CA LYS A 224 3.84 -20.63 27.49
C LYS A 224 5.29 -21.06 27.71
N HIS A 225 6.25 -20.41 27.07
CA HIS A 225 7.67 -20.71 27.23
C HIS A 225 8.20 -20.33 28.62
N LEU A 226 7.76 -19.19 29.18
CA LEU A 226 8.14 -18.74 30.52
C LEU A 226 7.57 -19.63 31.64
N ASN A 227 6.41 -20.26 31.40
CA ASN A 227 5.72 -21.09 32.40
C ASN A 227 5.92 -22.61 32.20
N ARG A 228 6.88 -23.05 31.38
CA ARG A 228 7.23 -24.48 31.34
C ARG A 228 8.02 -24.83 32.59
N PRO A 229 7.62 -25.85 33.37
CA PRO A 229 8.45 -26.36 34.46
C PRO A 229 9.79 -26.81 33.86
N ALA A 230 10.90 -26.32 34.45
CA ALA A 230 12.23 -26.78 34.09
C ALA A 230 12.28 -28.30 34.26
N LYS A 231 12.56 -29.01 33.17
CA LYS A 231 12.83 -30.45 33.21
C LYS A 231 14.26 -30.70 33.65
#